data_AF-Q2L4D9-F1
#
_entry.id   AF-Q2L4D9-F1
#
_cell.length_a   1.000
_cell.length_b   1.000
_cell.length_c   1.000
_cell.angle_alpha   90.00
_cell.angle_beta   90.00
_cell.angle_gamma   90.00
#
_symmetry.space_group_name_H-M   'P 1'
#
loop_
_entity.id
_entity.type
_entity.pdbx_description
1 polymer ?
#
loop_
_entity_poly.entity_id
_entity_poly.type
_entity_poly.pdbx_seq_one_letter_code
_entity_poly.pdbx_strand_id
1 'polypeptide(L)'
;GPPDDGQSMDAPGILIKRAMLNAVQKGRGGLGSIYVFASGNGAGNGDNCNFDGYTNSIYSITVGAVDRNGDHPYYSESCSANLVVTYSSGGGDSIHTTDVGNACSDNHGGTSAAAPLAAGIFALVLQIRPDLSWRDMQYLTVNTAVPINLDSGEWQTTAIGKQFSHMYGYGKLDSYATVQAAKTWKKVKPQAWYYSPWIHVNKEIPQGDAGVAVSYEVTQAMLDEANLERLEHITVTMNIEHTRRGDLSVDLISPNKLVSHLSVSRKNDEARAGYDDWTFMSVVHWGETGVGNWTIVVKDTQINS
;
A
#
# COMPACT_ATOMS: atom_id res chain seq x y z
N GLY A 1 -0.80 5.89 12.78
CA GLY A 1 -2.10 5.30 12.49
C GLY A 1 -2.67 4.78 13.79
N PRO A 2 -3.38 3.64 13.75
CA PRO A 2 -3.69 2.82 14.92
C PRO A 2 -2.43 2.24 15.58
N PRO A 3 -2.56 1.54 16.72
CA PRO A 3 -1.49 0.74 17.31
C PRO A 3 -1.05 -0.43 16.42
N ASP A 4 0.27 -0.65 16.34
CA ASP A 4 0.90 -1.71 15.54
C ASP A 4 0.97 -3.06 16.31
N ASP A 5 -0.15 -3.52 16.84
CA ASP A 5 -0.27 -4.69 17.74
C ASP A 5 -0.64 -6.00 17.04
N GLY A 6 -0.91 -5.97 15.73
CA GLY A 6 -1.41 -7.12 14.99
C GLY A 6 -2.87 -7.46 15.31
N GLN A 7 -3.63 -6.53 15.91
CA GLN A 7 -5.03 -6.69 16.31
C GLN A 7 -5.89 -5.54 15.80
N SER A 8 -5.37 -4.32 15.88
CA SER A 8 -6.08 -3.11 15.54
C SER A 8 -6.48 -3.09 14.07
N MET A 9 -7.68 -2.59 13.79
CA MET A 9 -8.19 -2.32 12.44
C MET A 9 -8.95 -1.01 12.54
N ASP A 10 -8.33 0.08 12.09
CA ASP A 10 -8.90 1.41 12.25
C ASP A 10 -8.57 2.29 11.06
N ALA A 11 -9.51 3.18 10.73
CA ALA A 11 -9.39 4.11 9.63
C ALA A 11 -9.61 5.55 10.13
N PRO A 12 -9.05 6.54 9.42
CA PRO A 12 -9.31 7.92 9.77
C PRO A 12 -10.82 8.22 9.80
N GLY A 13 -11.27 8.91 10.85
CA GLY A 13 -12.65 9.38 10.93
C GLY A 13 -13.01 10.32 9.77
N ILE A 14 -14.30 10.56 9.55
CA ILE A 14 -14.81 11.30 8.39
C ILE A 14 -14.17 12.69 8.19
N LEU A 15 -13.85 13.39 9.28
CA LEU A 15 -13.20 14.69 9.22
C LEU A 15 -11.78 14.58 8.67
N ILE A 16 -11.03 13.56 9.06
CA ILE A 16 -9.66 13.33 8.59
C ILE A 16 -9.69 12.86 7.13
N LYS A 17 -10.59 11.93 6.75
CA LYS A 17 -10.78 11.52 5.35
C LYS A 17 -11.09 12.74 4.44
N ARG A 18 -11.96 13.63 4.89
CA ARG A 18 -12.26 14.90 4.17
C ARG A 18 -11.06 15.83 4.11
N ALA A 19 -10.27 15.94 5.18
CA ALA A 19 -9.06 16.75 5.20
C ALA A 19 -8.01 16.23 4.20
N MET A 20 -7.78 14.91 4.17
CA MET A 20 -6.86 14.27 3.22
C MET A 20 -7.33 14.50 1.78
N LEU A 21 -8.62 14.28 1.49
CA LEU A 21 -9.20 14.57 0.17
C LEU A 21 -9.04 16.04 -0.22
N ASN A 22 -9.35 16.96 0.68
CA ASN A 22 -9.21 18.39 0.42
C ASN A 22 -7.74 18.77 0.16
N ALA A 23 -6.80 18.15 0.88
CA ALA A 23 -5.38 18.43 0.70
C ALA A 23 -4.85 17.91 -0.66
N VAL A 24 -5.27 16.74 -1.13
CA VAL A 24 -4.86 16.27 -2.48
C VAL A 24 -5.59 17.00 -3.62
N GLN A 25 -6.77 17.60 -3.37
CA GLN A 25 -7.51 18.37 -4.37
C GLN A 25 -7.13 19.85 -4.43
N LYS A 26 -6.86 20.49 -3.28
CA LYS A 26 -6.66 21.96 -3.18
C LYS A 26 -5.28 22.35 -2.69
N GLY A 27 -4.54 21.44 -2.06
CA GLY A 27 -3.17 21.67 -1.63
C GLY A 27 -2.28 22.06 -2.79
N ARG A 28 -1.23 22.83 -2.51
CA ARG A 28 -0.23 23.28 -3.51
C ARG A 28 -0.88 23.90 -4.77
N GLY A 29 -1.89 24.76 -4.59
CA GLY A 29 -2.57 25.43 -5.70
C GLY A 29 -3.35 24.49 -6.62
N GLY A 30 -3.88 23.38 -6.09
CA GLY A 30 -4.61 22.37 -6.86
C GLY A 30 -3.74 21.23 -7.41
N LEU A 31 -2.44 21.23 -7.13
CA LEU A 31 -1.53 20.12 -7.47
C LEU A 31 -1.66 18.95 -6.48
N GLY A 32 -2.17 19.22 -5.29
CA GLY A 32 -2.30 18.27 -4.20
C GLY A 32 -1.07 18.22 -3.30
N SER A 33 -1.33 18.20 -2.00
CA SER A 33 -0.33 17.87 -0.98
C SER A 33 0.18 16.45 -1.15
N ILE A 34 1.45 16.23 -0.83
CA ILE A 34 2.07 14.89 -0.87
C ILE A 34 2.09 14.36 0.57
N TYR A 35 1.33 13.31 0.83
CA TYR A 35 1.37 12.59 2.11
C TYR A 35 2.34 11.43 2.02
N VAL A 36 3.22 11.33 3.01
CA VAL A 36 4.15 10.21 3.17
C VAL A 36 3.85 9.56 4.51
N PHE A 37 3.57 8.27 4.50
CA PHE A 37 3.24 7.50 5.70
C PHE A 37 4.23 6.35 5.86
N ALA A 38 4.70 6.13 7.08
CA ALA A 38 5.44 4.93 7.45
C ALA A 38 4.49 3.73 7.41
N SER A 39 4.92 2.59 6.89
CA SER A 39 4.03 1.41 6.76
C SER A 39 3.59 0.82 8.11
N GLY A 40 4.33 1.05 9.19
CA GLY A 40 4.05 0.48 10.51
C GLY A 40 5.20 -0.39 11.03
N ASN A 41 5.20 -0.67 12.34
CA ASN A 41 6.26 -1.40 13.04
C ASN A 41 5.79 -2.74 13.65
N GLY A 42 4.60 -3.21 13.27
CA GLY A 42 3.90 -4.34 13.86
C GLY A 42 4.17 -5.70 13.21
N ALA A 43 5.08 -5.80 12.23
CA ALA A 43 5.29 -7.05 11.51
C ALA A 43 5.67 -8.24 12.43
N GLY A 44 6.49 -8.01 13.46
CA GLY A 44 6.82 -9.03 14.47
C GLY A 44 5.61 -9.51 15.29
N ASN A 45 4.58 -8.68 15.40
CA ASN A 45 3.29 -9.01 16.00
C ASN A 45 2.33 -9.70 15.01
N GLY A 46 2.73 -9.85 13.74
CA GLY A 46 1.87 -10.36 12.67
C GLY A 46 0.92 -9.30 12.10
N ASP A 47 1.26 -8.01 12.25
CA ASP A 47 0.45 -6.94 11.68
C ASP A 47 0.66 -6.75 10.17
N ASN A 48 -0.27 -6.05 9.55
CA ASN A 48 -0.29 -5.80 8.13
C ASN A 48 -0.85 -4.40 7.85
N CYS A 49 -0.11 -3.61 7.08
CA CYS A 49 -0.41 -2.20 6.87
C CYS A 49 -1.69 -1.91 6.07
N ASN A 50 -2.41 -2.94 5.59
CA ASN A 50 -3.73 -2.80 5.00
C ASN A 50 -4.86 -2.76 6.05
N PHE A 51 -4.55 -2.96 7.34
CA PHE A 51 -5.43 -2.75 8.50
C PHE A 51 -5.29 -1.35 9.14
N ASP A 52 -4.33 -0.54 8.68
CA ASP A 52 -4.22 0.89 8.96
C ASP A 52 -4.81 1.70 7.80
N GLY A 53 -5.92 2.40 8.07
CA GLY A 53 -6.64 3.20 7.07
C GLY A 53 -5.92 4.49 6.64
N TYR A 54 -4.81 4.84 7.29
CA TYR A 54 -3.94 5.94 6.89
C TYR A 54 -2.94 5.48 5.84
N THR A 55 -2.30 4.32 6.04
CA THR A 55 -1.33 3.72 5.10
C THR A 55 -2.01 3.07 3.89
N ASN A 56 -3.21 2.52 4.04
CA ASN A 56 -3.95 1.96 2.91
C ASN A 56 -4.71 3.02 2.09
N SER A 57 -4.56 4.31 2.41
CA SER A 57 -5.17 5.38 1.64
C SER A 57 -4.49 5.56 0.29
N ILE A 58 -5.27 5.69 -0.78
CA ILE A 58 -4.73 6.05 -2.12
C ILE A 58 -4.03 7.41 -2.11
N TYR A 59 -4.33 8.27 -1.13
CA TYR A 59 -3.81 9.63 -1.02
C TYR A 59 -2.42 9.71 -0.39
N SER A 60 -1.94 8.62 0.21
CA SER A 60 -0.62 8.53 0.83
C SER A 60 0.35 7.70 0.01
N ILE A 61 1.62 8.07 0.08
CA ILE A 61 2.74 7.22 -0.30
C ILE A 61 3.17 6.46 0.95
N THR A 62 2.86 5.17 0.99
CA THR A 62 3.25 4.28 2.09
C THR A 62 4.67 3.77 1.86
N VAL A 63 5.50 3.95 2.88
CA VAL A 63 6.95 3.72 2.85
C VAL A 63 7.32 2.71 3.94
N GLY A 64 7.75 1.52 3.53
CA GLY A 64 8.36 0.54 4.41
C GLY A 64 9.85 0.80 4.66
N ALA A 65 10.47 -0.08 5.45
CA ALA A 65 11.87 0.05 5.83
C ALA A 65 12.73 -1.10 5.28
N VAL A 66 14.00 -0.76 5.00
CA VAL A 66 15.10 -1.70 4.82
C VAL A 66 16.28 -1.29 5.68
N ASP A 67 17.08 -2.24 6.14
CA ASP A 67 18.29 -1.90 6.88
C ASP A 67 19.46 -1.52 5.95
N ARG A 68 20.62 -1.23 6.55
CA ARG A 68 21.85 -0.86 5.82
C ARG A 68 22.32 -1.88 4.78
N ASN A 69 21.96 -3.16 4.94
CA ASN A 69 22.32 -4.24 4.03
C ASN A 69 21.26 -4.41 2.93
N GLY A 70 20.13 -3.72 3.05
CA GLY A 70 18.97 -3.87 2.18
C GLY A 70 18.01 -4.97 2.67
N ASP A 71 18.25 -5.56 3.84
CA ASP A 71 17.41 -6.62 4.39
C ASP A 71 16.12 -6.06 5.00
N HIS A 72 15.06 -6.86 4.97
CA HIS A 72 13.79 -6.49 5.57
C HIS A 72 13.84 -6.57 7.11
N PRO A 73 13.67 -5.46 7.85
CA PRO A 73 13.71 -5.47 9.30
C PRO A 73 12.47 -6.16 9.88
N TYR A 74 12.62 -6.85 11.00
CA TYR A 74 11.55 -7.63 11.65
C TYR A 74 10.27 -6.83 11.99
N TYR A 75 10.37 -5.50 12.05
CA TYR A 75 9.27 -4.62 12.41
C TYR A 75 8.49 -4.10 11.18
N SER A 76 9.09 -4.07 9.98
CA SER A 76 8.51 -3.36 8.84
C SER A 76 7.28 -4.08 8.30
N GLU A 77 6.10 -3.47 8.40
CA GLU A 77 4.87 -4.11 7.93
C GLU A 77 4.84 -4.26 6.40
N SER A 78 4.27 -5.38 5.97
CA SER A 78 4.07 -5.75 4.57
C SER A 78 2.60 -5.66 4.21
N CYS A 79 2.26 -5.11 3.06
CA CYS A 79 0.89 -5.10 2.53
C CYS A 79 0.88 -4.71 1.04
N SER A 80 -0.27 -4.89 0.38
CA SER A 80 -0.44 -4.53 -1.03
C SER A 80 -0.53 -3.01 -1.26
N ALA A 81 -0.67 -2.22 -0.19
CA ALA A 81 -0.64 -0.75 -0.22
C ALA A 81 0.78 -0.15 -0.11
N ASN A 82 1.81 -0.95 0.19
CA ASN A 82 3.18 -0.45 0.32
C ASN A 82 3.74 -0.07 -1.05
N LEU A 83 4.15 1.19 -1.24
CA LEU A 83 4.60 1.67 -2.56
C LEU A 83 6.09 1.42 -2.78
N VAL A 84 6.91 1.73 -1.77
CA VAL A 84 8.38 1.62 -1.81
C VAL A 84 8.94 1.44 -0.41
N VAL A 85 10.24 1.14 -0.32
CA VAL A 85 11.00 1.15 0.94
C VAL A 85 12.12 2.17 0.92
N THR A 86 12.54 2.63 2.10
CA THR A 86 13.78 3.38 2.29
C THR A 86 14.55 2.87 3.50
N TYR A 87 15.80 3.33 3.65
CA TYR A 87 16.68 2.90 4.73
C TYR A 87 16.13 3.29 6.13
N SER A 88 16.36 2.42 7.11
CA SER A 88 16.09 2.65 8.54
C SER A 88 16.98 1.74 9.40
N SER A 89 16.65 1.59 10.69
CA SER A 89 17.38 0.76 11.65
C SER A 89 17.25 -0.73 11.36
N GLY A 90 18.31 -1.48 11.68
CA GLY A 90 18.43 -2.91 11.42
C GLY A 90 19.87 -3.26 11.02
N GLY A 91 20.19 -4.56 10.92
CA GLY A 91 21.54 -4.98 10.50
C GLY A 91 22.68 -4.44 11.37
N GLY A 92 22.39 -4.12 12.65
CA GLY A 92 23.35 -3.54 13.59
C GLY A 92 23.57 -2.03 13.46
N ASP A 93 22.71 -1.30 12.75
CA ASP A 93 22.82 0.14 12.49
C ASP A 93 21.47 0.86 12.62
N SER A 94 21.50 2.19 12.60
CA SER A 94 20.34 3.06 12.82
C SER A 94 20.42 4.34 11.97
N ILE A 95 19.38 5.17 12.06
CA ILE A 95 19.41 6.51 11.46
C ILE A 95 20.04 7.49 12.44
N HIS A 96 21.10 8.14 11.99
CA HIS A 96 21.74 9.24 12.71
C HIS A 96 21.09 10.56 12.33
N THR A 97 20.57 11.30 13.32
CA THR A 97 19.85 12.55 13.08
C THR A 97 19.92 13.49 14.29
N THR A 98 19.32 14.67 14.20
CA THR A 98 19.18 15.61 15.33
C THR A 98 18.20 15.10 16.38
N ASP A 99 18.44 15.44 17.64
CA ASP A 99 17.58 15.10 18.78
C ASP A 99 17.25 16.34 19.64
N VAL A 100 16.24 16.21 20.50
CA VAL A 100 15.80 17.25 21.42
C VAL A 100 16.93 17.73 22.33
N GLY A 101 16.88 18.99 22.76
CA GLY A 101 17.90 19.55 23.65
C GLY A 101 19.25 19.83 22.99
N ASN A 102 19.25 20.12 21.67
CA ASN A 102 20.47 20.39 20.89
C ASN A 102 21.45 19.21 20.91
N ALA A 103 20.91 18.00 20.79
CA ALA A 103 21.66 16.75 20.77
C ALA A 103 21.58 16.07 19.39
N CYS A 104 22.29 14.95 19.27
CA CYS A 104 22.19 14.04 18.13
C CYS A 104 21.68 12.69 18.63
N SER A 105 20.90 12.00 17.79
CA SER A 105 20.51 10.61 17.98
C SER A 105 21.31 9.72 17.03
N ASP A 106 21.80 8.60 17.54
CA ASP A 106 22.42 7.49 16.82
C ASP A 106 21.61 6.20 17.00
N ASN A 107 20.32 6.33 17.35
CA ASN A 107 19.43 5.20 17.60
C ASN A 107 18.00 5.46 17.06
N HIS A 108 17.84 6.37 16.10
CA HIS A 108 16.54 6.59 15.47
C HIS A 108 16.24 5.45 14.47
N GLY A 109 14.99 5.03 14.37
CA GLY A 109 14.66 3.80 13.65
C GLY A 109 13.17 3.55 13.46
N GLY A 110 12.84 2.32 13.06
CA GLY A 110 11.49 1.94 12.67
C GLY A 110 11.12 2.48 11.28
N THR A 111 9.96 2.11 10.75
CA THR A 111 9.43 2.71 9.51
C THR A 111 9.21 4.22 9.68
N SER A 112 9.08 4.69 10.92
CA SER A 112 9.06 6.11 11.31
C SER A 112 10.29 6.90 10.88
N ALA A 113 11.47 6.26 10.75
CA ALA A 113 12.68 6.91 10.24
C ALA A 113 12.83 6.77 8.71
N ALA A 114 12.14 5.80 8.10
CA ALA A 114 12.10 5.60 6.65
C ALA A 114 11.27 6.70 5.96
N ALA A 115 10.04 6.93 6.41
CA ALA A 115 9.14 7.92 5.80
C ALA A 115 9.73 9.35 5.67
N PRO A 116 10.44 9.90 6.67
CA PRO A 116 11.12 11.21 6.54
C PRO A 116 12.20 11.25 5.46
N LEU A 117 12.94 10.16 5.22
CA LEU A 117 13.92 10.10 4.13
C LEU A 117 13.22 10.19 2.76
N ALA A 118 12.12 9.46 2.58
CA ALA A 118 11.32 9.57 1.37
C ALA A 118 10.76 10.99 1.19
N ALA A 119 10.24 11.61 2.25
CA ALA A 119 9.78 13.00 2.22
C ALA A 119 10.89 13.98 1.81
N GLY A 120 12.11 13.80 2.31
CA GLY A 120 13.28 14.58 1.90
C GLY A 120 13.61 14.42 0.41
N ILE A 121 13.55 13.20 -0.12
CA ILE A 121 13.75 12.93 -1.55
C ILE A 121 12.67 13.61 -2.40
N PHE A 122 11.41 13.55 -1.98
CA PHE A 122 10.31 14.22 -2.67
C PHE A 122 10.44 15.74 -2.65
N ALA A 123 11.01 16.32 -1.59
CA ALA A 123 11.34 17.74 -1.56
C ALA A 123 12.38 18.12 -2.63
N LEU A 124 13.41 17.30 -2.86
CA LEU A 124 14.39 17.51 -3.94
C LEU A 124 13.73 17.46 -5.33
N VAL A 125 12.80 16.53 -5.53
CA VAL A 125 12.01 16.44 -6.77
C VAL A 125 11.19 17.72 -6.97
N LEU A 126 10.45 18.15 -5.94
CA LEU A 126 9.61 19.34 -6.01
C LEU A 126 10.39 20.65 -6.13
N GLN A 127 11.64 20.70 -5.68
CA GLN A 127 12.52 21.84 -5.88
C GLN A 127 12.76 22.12 -7.38
N ILE A 128 12.85 21.06 -8.19
CA ILE A 128 13.09 21.16 -9.64
C ILE A 128 11.78 21.25 -10.41
N ARG A 129 10.76 20.52 -9.96
CA ARG A 129 9.45 20.45 -10.61
C ARG A 129 8.32 20.75 -9.62
N PRO A 130 8.15 22.03 -9.23
CA PRO A 130 7.12 22.43 -8.29
C PRO A 130 5.70 22.25 -8.85
N ASP A 131 5.56 21.99 -10.16
CA ASP A 131 4.31 21.81 -10.89
C ASP A 131 3.76 20.36 -10.88
N LEU A 132 4.49 19.39 -10.33
CA LEU A 132 4.06 17.99 -10.25
C LEU A 132 2.90 17.83 -9.27
N SER A 133 1.91 17.04 -9.69
CA SER A 133 0.79 16.66 -8.83
C SER A 133 1.17 15.57 -7.82
N TRP A 134 0.32 15.34 -6.83
CA TRP A 134 0.49 14.23 -5.89
C TRP A 134 0.55 12.86 -6.59
N ARG A 135 -0.24 12.65 -7.66
CA ARG A 135 -0.19 11.44 -8.49
C ARG A 135 1.10 11.33 -9.31
N ASP A 136 1.58 12.44 -9.87
CA ASP A 136 2.87 12.45 -10.59
C ASP A 136 4.01 11.96 -9.69
N MET A 137 4.00 12.33 -8.40
CA MET A 137 5.00 11.83 -7.45
C MET A 137 4.90 10.31 -7.28
N GLN A 138 3.71 9.76 -7.11
CA GLN A 138 3.51 8.30 -7.00
C GLN A 138 4.01 7.57 -8.26
N TYR A 139 3.67 8.07 -9.45
CA TYR A 139 4.16 7.49 -10.71
C TYR A 139 5.69 7.55 -10.83
N LEU A 140 6.30 8.68 -10.45
CA LEU A 140 7.75 8.79 -10.44
C LEU A 140 8.35 7.74 -9.52
N THR A 141 7.85 7.63 -8.29
CA THR A 141 8.27 6.64 -7.31
C THR A 141 8.17 5.21 -7.85
N VAL A 142 7.03 4.80 -8.42
CA VAL A 142 6.86 3.46 -9.03
C VAL A 142 7.84 3.24 -10.18
N ASN A 143 8.04 4.25 -11.02
CA ASN A 143 8.86 4.13 -12.23
C ASN A 143 10.36 4.10 -11.96
N THR A 144 10.82 4.66 -10.84
CA THR A 144 12.25 4.79 -10.52
C THR A 144 12.69 3.92 -9.34
N ALA A 145 11.76 3.27 -8.64
CA ALA A 145 12.09 2.31 -7.59
C ALA A 145 13.00 1.19 -8.13
N VAL A 146 13.94 0.77 -7.27
CA VAL A 146 14.94 -0.24 -7.58
C VAL A 146 14.64 -1.49 -6.75
N PRO A 147 14.24 -2.61 -7.38
CA PRO A 147 14.06 -3.88 -6.68
C PRO A 147 15.37 -4.33 -6.01
N ILE A 148 15.25 -4.99 -4.87
CA ILE A 148 16.35 -5.48 -4.03
C ILE A 148 16.00 -6.88 -3.54
N ASN A 149 16.98 -7.69 -3.14
CA ASN A 149 16.72 -9.05 -2.62
C ASN A 149 15.80 -9.88 -3.54
N LEU A 150 16.04 -9.84 -4.85
CA LEU A 150 15.18 -10.49 -5.85
C LEU A 150 15.09 -12.02 -5.68
N ASP A 151 16.08 -12.61 -5.04
CA ASP A 151 16.16 -14.06 -4.80
C ASP A 151 15.29 -14.54 -3.63
N SER A 152 14.56 -13.65 -2.95
CA SER A 152 13.71 -14.01 -1.79
C SER A 152 12.45 -14.80 -2.17
N GLY A 153 12.04 -14.79 -3.44
CA GLY A 153 10.78 -15.39 -3.89
C GLY A 153 9.54 -14.52 -3.67
N GLU A 154 9.71 -13.30 -3.12
CA GLU A 154 8.63 -12.39 -2.72
C GLU A 154 8.15 -11.45 -3.83
N TRP A 155 8.66 -11.64 -5.05
CA TRP A 155 8.50 -10.70 -6.15
C TRP A 155 7.59 -11.24 -7.25
N GLN A 156 6.67 -10.41 -7.70
CA GLN A 156 5.86 -10.64 -8.90
C GLN A 156 6.16 -9.58 -9.97
N THR A 157 6.21 -10.02 -11.23
CA THR A 157 6.33 -9.11 -12.38
C THR A 157 4.97 -8.54 -12.72
N THR A 158 4.79 -7.24 -12.54
CA THR A 158 3.55 -6.49 -12.83
C THR A 158 3.31 -6.33 -14.33
N ALA A 159 2.11 -5.88 -14.71
CA ALA A 159 1.73 -5.68 -16.12
C ALA A 159 2.57 -4.61 -16.85
N ILE A 160 3.22 -3.71 -16.10
CA ILE A 160 4.15 -2.72 -16.65
C ILE A 160 5.61 -3.20 -16.67
N GLY A 161 5.87 -4.49 -16.41
CA GLY A 161 7.20 -5.10 -16.41
C GLY A 161 8.06 -4.72 -15.20
N LYS A 162 7.48 -4.10 -14.18
CA LYS A 162 8.15 -3.79 -12.90
C LYS A 162 7.97 -4.92 -11.91
N GLN A 163 8.94 -5.11 -11.02
CA GLN A 163 8.81 -6.04 -9.90
C GLN A 163 8.05 -5.38 -8.74
N PHE A 164 7.15 -6.13 -8.11
CA PHE A 164 6.46 -5.74 -6.89
C PHE A 164 6.58 -6.82 -5.82
N SER A 165 6.75 -6.42 -4.56
CA SER A 165 6.70 -7.28 -3.38
C SER A 165 5.84 -6.61 -2.31
N HIS A 166 5.02 -7.38 -1.59
CA HIS A 166 4.25 -6.85 -0.46
C HIS A 166 5.16 -6.35 0.67
N MET A 167 6.40 -6.86 0.76
CA MET A 167 7.40 -6.44 1.74
C MET A 167 8.13 -5.17 1.32
N TYR A 168 8.46 -5.05 0.03
CA TYR A 168 9.36 -4.00 -0.48
C TYR A 168 8.66 -2.95 -1.38
N GLY A 169 7.36 -3.09 -1.63
CA GLY A 169 6.64 -2.35 -2.67
C GLY A 169 7.28 -2.60 -4.05
N TYR A 170 7.47 -1.54 -4.82
CA TYR A 170 8.21 -1.58 -6.09
C TYR A 170 9.75 -1.62 -5.92
N GLY A 171 10.23 -1.62 -4.67
CA GLY A 171 11.65 -1.62 -4.33
C GLY A 171 12.08 -0.38 -3.54
N LYS A 172 13.39 -0.19 -3.39
CA LYS A 172 13.92 0.97 -2.68
C LYS A 172 13.78 2.23 -3.51
N LEU A 173 13.43 3.33 -2.85
CA LEU A 173 13.41 4.65 -3.49
C LEU A 173 14.84 5.09 -3.84
N ASP A 174 15.08 5.37 -5.11
CA ASP A 174 16.36 5.89 -5.59
C ASP A 174 16.28 7.41 -5.79
N SER A 175 17.00 8.16 -4.96
CA SER A 175 17.00 9.63 -5.00
C SER A 175 17.44 10.18 -6.35
N TYR A 176 18.51 9.64 -6.93
CA TYR A 176 19.07 10.15 -8.17
C TYR A 176 18.13 9.84 -9.34
N ALA A 177 17.71 8.60 -9.48
CA ALA A 177 16.81 8.18 -10.56
C ALA A 177 15.48 8.95 -10.52
N THR A 178 14.89 9.11 -9.33
CA THR A 178 13.63 9.86 -9.15
C THR A 178 13.79 11.33 -9.55
N VAL A 179 14.87 11.98 -9.11
CA VAL A 179 15.16 13.39 -9.47
C VAL A 179 15.47 13.55 -10.96
N GLN A 180 16.22 12.64 -11.58
CA GLN A 180 16.48 12.72 -13.02
C GLN A 180 15.21 12.50 -13.85
N ALA A 181 14.39 11.51 -13.49
CA ALA A 181 13.14 11.24 -14.19
C ALA A 181 12.17 12.43 -14.10
N ALA A 182 12.13 13.12 -12.95
CA ALA A 182 11.29 14.29 -12.75
C ALA A 182 11.57 15.42 -13.76
N LYS A 183 12.85 15.66 -14.11
CA LYS A 183 13.24 16.77 -15.02
C LYS A 183 12.53 16.71 -16.36
N THR A 184 12.31 15.51 -16.89
CA THR A 184 11.64 15.29 -18.18
C THR A 184 10.24 14.70 -18.04
N TRP A 185 9.70 14.63 -16.82
CA TRP A 185 8.41 14.00 -16.56
C TRP A 185 7.26 14.74 -17.23
N LYS A 186 6.46 14.01 -17.99
CA LYS A 186 5.20 14.50 -18.54
C LYS A 186 4.08 14.20 -17.56
N LYS A 187 3.37 15.24 -17.14
CA LYS A 187 2.28 15.10 -16.16
C LYS A 187 1.23 14.11 -16.63
N VAL A 188 0.71 13.33 -15.70
CA VAL A 188 -0.39 12.39 -15.97
C VAL A 188 -1.70 13.13 -16.22
N LYS A 189 -2.63 12.47 -16.93
CA LYS A 189 -3.99 12.97 -17.14
C LYS A 189 -4.75 13.10 -15.81
N PRO A 190 -5.84 13.89 -15.74
CA PRO A 190 -6.72 13.91 -14.57
C PRO A 190 -7.13 12.51 -14.11
N GLN A 191 -7.35 12.34 -12.80
CA GLN A 191 -7.76 11.05 -12.24
C GLN A 191 -9.19 10.75 -12.67
N ALA A 192 -9.46 9.49 -13.01
CA ALA A 192 -10.79 8.93 -13.21
C ALA A 192 -10.93 7.67 -12.34
N TRP A 193 -12.15 7.19 -12.16
CA TRP A 193 -12.42 5.99 -11.37
C TRP A 193 -13.64 5.25 -11.91
N TYR A 194 -13.65 3.94 -11.73
CA TYR A 194 -14.78 3.07 -11.99
C TYR A 194 -15.16 2.38 -10.69
N TYR A 195 -16.46 2.37 -10.37
CA TYR A 195 -16.99 1.60 -9.24
C TYR A 195 -17.83 0.46 -9.78
N SER A 196 -17.47 -0.77 -9.41
CA SER A 196 -18.33 -1.94 -9.63
C SER A 196 -19.59 -1.85 -8.77
N PRO A 197 -20.69 -2.53 -9.14
CA PRO A 197 -21.80 -2.73 -8.23
C PRO A 197 -21.39 -3.53 -6.99
N TRP A 198 -22.20 -3.45 -5.93
CA TRP A 198 -22.06 -4.34 -4.77
C TRP A 198 -22.39 -5.78 -5.15
N ILE A 199 -21.45 -6.69 -4.88
CA ILE A 199 -21.61 -8.12 -5.15
C ILE A 199 -22.02 -8.82 -3.86
N HIS A 200 -23.24 -9.33 -3.82
CA HIS A 200 -23.78 -10.05 -2.66
C HIS A 200 -23.51 -11.55 -2.82
N VAL A 201 -22.52 -12.04 -2.08
CA VAL A 201 -22.05 -13.43 -2.21
C VAL A 201 -22.91 -14.40 -1.40
N ASN A 202 -23.24 -14.03 -0.16
CA ASN A 202 -24.09 -14.79 0.77
C ASN A 202 -23.69 -16.28 0.90
N LYS A 203 -22.39 -16.54 1.06
CA LYS A 203 -21.83 -17.88 1.26
C LYS A 203 -21.05 -17.95 2.56
N GLU A 204 -21.11 -19.10 3.21
CA GLU A 204 -20.23 -19.43 4.33
C GLU A 204 -18.78 -19.55 3.85
N ILE A 205 -17.85 -19.13 4.71
CA ILE A 205 -16.42 -19.27 4.46
C ILE A 205 -16.00 -20.60 5.10
N PRO A 206 -15.55 -21.59 4.31
CA PRO A 206 -15.10 -22.87 4.86
C PRO A 206 -13.78 -22.68 5.61
N GLN A 207 -13.60 -23.45 6.68
CA GLN A 207 -12.35 -23.51 7.44
C GLN A 207 -11.27 -24.32 6.72
N GLY A 208 -10.01 -23.95 6.94
CA GLY A 208 -8.82 -24.67 6.48
C GLY A 208 -8.38 -24.27 5.07
N ASP A 209 -8.05 -25.25 4.23
CA ASP A 209 -7.43 -25.00 2.91
C ASP A 209 -8.43 -24.52 1.83
N ALA A 210 -9.73 -24.67 2.10
CA ALA A 210 -10.79 -24.23 1.20
C ALA A 210 -11.06 -22.73 1.36
N GLY A 211 -11.59 -22.09 0.31
CA GLY A 211 -11.99 -20.70 0.35
C GLY A 211 -13.19 -20.42 -0.56
N VAL A 212 -13.77 -19.23 -0.40
CA VAL A 212 -14.81 -18.72 -1.29
C VAL A 212 -14.17 -17.85 -2.35
N ALA A 213 -14.27 -18.28 -3.61
CA ALA A 213 -13.86 -17.49 -4.76
C ALA A 213 -15.05 -16.81 -5.43
N VAL A 214 -14.92 -15.52 -5.72
CA VAL A 214 -15.95 -14.69 -6.36
C VAL A 214 -15.31 -13.90 -7.48
N SER A 215 -15.88 -14.00 -8.68
CA SER A 215 -15.36 -13.30 -9.85
C SER A 215 -16.34 -12.25 -10.37
N TYR A 216 -15.79 -11.16 -10.89
CA TYR A 216 -16.51 -10.10 -11.58
C TYR A 216 -15.77 -9.72 -12.87
N GLU A 217 -16.51 -9.69 -13.97
CA GLU A 217 -15.97 -9.29 -15.27
C GLU A 217 -16.11 -7.78 -15.46
N VAL A 218 -14.97 -7.11 -15.68
CA VAL A 218 -14.91 -5.71 -16.10
C VAL A 218 -14.72 -5.67 -17.60
N THR A 219 -15.64 -5.01 -18.30
CA THR A 219 -15.59 -4.89 -19.77
C THR A 219 -14.95 -3.58 -20.22
N GLN A 220 -14.42 -3.53 -21.44
CA GLN A 220 -13.87 -2.30 -22.02
C GLN A 220 -14.92 -1.17 -22.05
N ALA A 221 -16.18 -1.50 -22.38
CA ALA A 221 -17.26 -0.51 -22.45
C ALA A 221 -17.52 0.19 -21.10
N MET A 222 -17.43 -0.54 -19.98
CA MET A 222 -17.56 0.03 -18.63
C MET A 222 -16.45 1.03 -18.32
N LEU A 223 -15.22 0.73 -18.73
CA LEU A 223 -14.07 1.60 -18.51
C LEU A 223 -14.07 2.81 -19.42
N ASP A 224 -14.49 2.65 -20.68
CA ASP A 224 -14.69 3.74 -21.63
C ASP A 224 -15.77 4.72 -21.12
N GLU A 225 -16.89 4.22 -20.61
CA GLU A 225 -17.96 5.04 -20.00
C GLU A 225 -17.46 5.80 -18.76
N ALA A 226 -16.60 5.16 -17.95
CA ALA A 226 -15.96 5.79 -16.80
C ALA A 226 -14.78 6.73 -17.16
N ASN A 227 -14.41 6.82 -18.45
CA ASN A 227 -13.23 7.54 -18.94
C ASN A 227 -11.94 7.10 -18.21
N LEU A 228 -11.84 5.81 -17.87
CA LEU A 228 -10.70 5.23 -17.16
C LEU A 228 -9.77 4.51 -18.16
N GLU A 229 -8.59 5.10 -18.38
CA GLU A 229 -7.61 4.59 -19.36
C GLU A 229 -6.78 3.41 -18.85
N ARG A 230 -6.37 3.45 -17.58
CA ARG A 230 -5.53 2.44 -16.93
C ARG A 230 -5.60 2.57 -15.41
N LEU A 231 -5.22 1.51 -14.72
CA LEU A 231 -5.25 1.46 -13.25
C LEU A 231 -4.04 2.16 -12.61
N GLU A 232 -4.28 2.71 -11.43
CA GLU A 232 -3.27 3.24 -10.50
C GLU A 232 -3.41 2.50 -9.18
N HIS A 233 -4.55 2.70 -8.51
CA HIS A 233 -4.93 2.02 -7.27
C HIS A 233 -6.13 1.12 -7.52
N ILE A 234 -6.23 0.04 -6.75
CA ILE A 234 -7.47 -0.71 -6.57
C ILE A 234 -7.84 -0.67 -5.10
N THR A 235 -9.12 -0.43 -4.81
CA THR A 235 -9.67 -0.56 -3.47
C THR A 235 -10.77 -1.62 -3.47
N VAL A 236 -10.82 -2.44 -2.44
CA VAL A 236 -11.86 -3.47 -2.26
C VAL A 236 -12.52 -3.24 -0.90
N THR A 237 -13.78 -2.82 -0.93
CA THR A 237 -14.60 -2.65 0.28
C THR A 237 -15.39 -3.92 0.55
N MET A 238 -15.33 -4.43 1.79
CA MET A 238 -15.86 -5.74 2.14
C MET A 238 -16.68 -5.70 3.42
N ASN A 239 -17.75 -6.50 3.43
CA ASN A 239 -18.52 -6.86 4.60
C ASN A 239 -18.43 -8.38 4.79
N ILE A 240 -17.81 -8.81 5.88
CA ILE A 240 -17.62 -10.22 6.23
C ILE A 240 -17.97 -10.39 7.70
N GLU A 241 -18.91 -11.27 8.00
CA GLU A 241 -19.15 -11.73 9.36
C GLU A 241 -18.20 -12.89 9.67
N HIS A 242 -17.53 -12.84 10.81
CA HIS A 242 -16.62 -13.91 11.24
C HIS A 242 -16.55 -13.98 12.77
N THR A 243 -16.22 -15.16 13.30
CA THR A 243 -16.09 -15.40 14.74
C THR A 243 -14.72 -15.01 15.31
N ARG A 244 -13.71 -14.88 14.45
CA ARG A 244 -12.35 -14.43 14.77
C ARG A 244 -11.70 -13.76 13.56
N ARG A 245 -11.54 -12.44 13.57
CA ARG A 245 -11.07 -11.68 12.39
C ARG A 245 -9.67 -12.10 11.92
N GLY A 246 -8.78 -12.43 12.86
CA GLY A 246 -7.40 -12.81 12.57
C GLY A 246 -7.22 -14.08 11.75
N ASP A 247 -8.27 -14.89 11.57
CA ASP A 247 -8.21 -16.09 10.74
C ASP A 247 -8.44 -15.81 9.26
N LEU A 248 -8.99 -14.63 8.94
CA LEU A 248 -9.35 -14.26 7.57
C LEU A 248 -8.11 -13.89 6.76
N SER A 249 -7.99 -14.49 5.58
CA SER A 249 -7.14 -13.97 4.51
C SER A 249 -7.96 -13.66 3.27
N VAL A 250 -7.56 -12.62 2.55
CA VAL A 250 -8.22 -12.15 1.34
C VAL A 250 -7.19 -11.87 0.27
N ASP A 251 -7.32 -12.56 -0.86
CA ASP A 251 -6.56 -12.31 -2.07
C ASP A 251 -7.44 -11.67 -3.14
N LEU A 252 -6.90 -10.68 -3.85
CA LEU A 252 -7.44 -10.18 -5.11
C LEU A 252 -6.53 -10.65 -6.26
N ILE A 253 -7.12 -11.31 -7.24
CA ILE A 253 -6.46 -11.84 -8.42
C ILE A 253 -6.95 -11.06 -9.64
N SER A 254 -6.02 -10.43 -10.35
CA SER A 254 -6.30 -9.66 -11.56
C SER A 254 -6.50 -10.55 -12.80
N PRO A 255 -7.04 -9.99 -13.91
CA PRO A 255 -7.07 -10.66 -15.21
C PRO A 255 -5.69 -11.13 -15.67
N ASN A 256 -4.63 -10.39 -15.34
CA ASN A 256 -3.23 -10.71 -15.63
C ASN A 256 -2.59 -11.68 -14.62
N LYS A 257 -3.37 -12.28 -13.72
CA LYS A 257 -2.94 -13.27 -12.72
C LYS A 257 -1.98 -12.72 -11.65
N LEU A 258 -1.84 -11.40 -11.54
CA LEU A 258 -1.20 -10.76 -10.40
C LEU A 258 -2.08 -10.91 -9.16
N VAL A 259 -1.45 -11.16 -8.02
CA VAL A 259 -2.13 -11.39 -6.74
C VAL A 259 -1.79 -10.27 -5.77
N SER A 260 -2.82 -9.67 -5.21
CA SER A 260 -2.72 -8.79 -4.04
C SER A 260 -3.20 -9.53 -2.81
N HIS A 261 -2.32 -9.72 -1.83
CA HIS A 261 -2.70 -10.10 -0.49
C HIS A 261 -3.30 -8.86 0.18
N LEU A 262 -4.63 -8.74 0.12
CA LEU A 262 -5.37 -7.60 0.68
C LEU A 262 -5.39 -7.71 2.21
N SER A 263 -5.64 -8.91 2.72
CA SER A 263 -5.49 -9.25 4.13
C SER A 263 -4.74 -10.56 4.27
N VAL A 264 -4.01 -10.70 5.36
CA VAL A 264 -3.33 -11.93 5.77
C VAL A 264 -3.80 -12.32 7.16
N SER A 265 -3.64 -13.58 7.53
CA SER A 265 -3.97 -14.04 8.88
C SER A 265 -3.13 -13.29 9.91
N ARG A 266 -3.79 -12.72 10.93
CA ARG A 266 -3.16 -11.98 12.02
C ARG A 266 -3.36 -12.74 13.32
N LYS A 267 -2.35 -13.49 13.73
CA LYS A 267 -2.39 -14.43 14.87
C LYS A 267 -2.88 -13.82 16.19
N ASN A 268 -2.70 -12.51 16.39
CA ASN A 268 -3.08 -11.82 17.62
C ASN A 268 -4.51 -11.23 17.56
N ASP A 269 -5.13 -11.15 16.37
CA ASP A 269 -6.42 -10.50 16.17
C ASP A 269 -7.59 -11.42 16.56
N GLU A 270 -7.91 -11.43 17.85
CA GLU A 270 -8.98 -12.23 18.48
C GLU A 270 -10.38 -11.60 18.36
N ALA A 271 -10.54 -10.54 17.56
CA ALA A 271 -11.81 -9.84 17.48
C ALA A 271 -12.92 -10.77 16.99
N ARG A 272 -14.03 -10.86 17.75
CA ARG A 272 -15.24 -11.64 17.40
C ARG A 272 -16.11 -10.90 16.38
N ALA A 273 -15.50 -10.48 15.29
CA ALA A 273 -16.10 -9.81 14.15
C ALA A 273 -15.30 -10.18 12.89
N GLY A 274 -15.79 -9.81 11.71
CA GLY A 274 -14.97 -9.82 10.51
C GLY A 274 -14.70 -8.39 10.03
N TYR A 275 -15.01 -8.13 8.77
CA TYR A 275 -14.86 -6.82 8.16
C TYR A 275 -16.20 -6.11 8.08
N ASP A 276 -16.27 -4.87 8.54
CA ASP A 276 -17.47 -4.03 8.50
C ASP A 276 -17.13 -2.74 7.75
N ASP A 277 -17.66 -2.62 6.53
CA ASP A 277 -17.37 -1.56 5.56
C ASP A 277 -15.87 -1.22 5.44
N TRP A 278 -15.01 -2.24 5.61
CA TRP A 278 -13.57 -2.06 5.57
C TRP A 278 -13.09 -2.03 4.13
N THR A 279 -12.22 -1.06 3.82
CA THR A 279 -11.65 -0.91 2.47
C THR A 279 -10.16 -1.23 2.50
N PHE A 280 -9.79 -2.32 1.83
CA PHE A 280 -8.39 -2.64 1.53
C PHE A 280 -7.93 -1.91 0.26
N MET A 281 -6.63 -1.74 0.09
CA MET A 281 -6.04 -1.09 -1.07
C MET A 281 -4.85 -1.87 -1.62
N SER A 282 -4.67 -1.82 -2.94
CA SER A 282 -3.51 -2.38 -3.63
C SER A 282 -2.96 -1.44 -4.69
N VAL A 283 -1.63 -1.38 -4.77
CA VAL A 283 -0.86 -0.79 -5.88
C VAL A 283 -0.19 -1.84 -6.76
N VAL A 284 -0.38 -3.15 -6.52
CA VAL A 284 0.17 -4.25 -7.34
C VAL A 284 -0.22 -4.11 -8.81
N HIS A 285 -1.45 -3.65 -9.03
CA HIS A 285 -2.13 -3.63 -10.32
C HIS A 285 -1.87 -2.36 -11.15
N TRP A 286 -0.88 -1.56 -10.74
CA TRP A 286 -0.56 -0.29 -11.39
C TRP A 286 -0.26 -0.50 -12.88
N GLY A 287 -0.96 0.26 -13.72
CA GLY A 287 -0.82 0.23 -15.18
C GLY A 287 -1.53 -0.92 -15.90
N GLU A 288 -2.22 -1.82 -15.19
CA GLU A 288 -3.15 -2.75 -15.84
C GLU A 288 -4.28 -1.99 -16.56
N THR A 289 -4.83 -2.57 -17.63
CA THR A 289 -5.98 -1.97 -18.34
C THR A 289 -7.26 -2.04 -17.53
N GLY A 290 -7.37 -3.01 -16.61
CA GLY A 290 -8.57 -3.27 -15.81
C GLY A 290 -9.56 -4.24 -16.46
N VAL A 291 -9.44 -4.53 -17.76
CA VAL A 291 -10.39 -5.38 -18.49
C VAL A 291 -10.17 -6.86 -18.20
N GLY A 292 -11.26 -7.58 -17.92
CA GLY A 292 -11.30 -9.02 -17.73
C GLY A 292 -11.86 -9.44 -16.37
N ASN A 293 -11.61 -10.70 -16.01
CA ASN A 293 -12.10 -11.27 -14.75
C ASN A 293 -11.20 -10.92 -13.57
N TRP A 294 -11.77 -10.22 -12.60
CA TRP A 294 -11.21 -9.99 -11.28
C TRP A 294 -11.78 -11.01 -10.31
N THR A 295 -10.93 -11.65 -9.51
CA THR A 295 -11.36 -12.69 -8.57
C THR A 295 -10.92 -12.34 -7.16
N ILE A 296 -11.87 -12.32 -6.22
CA ILE A 296 -11.58 -12.26 -4.78
C ILE A 296 -11.63 -13.68 -4.23
N VAL A 297 -10.63 -14.07 -3.43
CA VAL A 297 -10.60 -15.33 -2.69
C VAL A 297 -10.55 -15.01 -1.20
N VAL A 298 -11.55 -15.46 -0.46
CA VAL A 298 -11.63 -15.32 1.00
C VAL A 298 -11.45 -16.69 1.65
N LYS A 299 -10.61 -16.78 2.68
CA LYS A 299 -10.36 -18.02 3.43
C LYS A 299 -10.44 -17.78 4.94
N ASP A 300 -11.00 -18.75 5.66
CA ASP A 300 -10.74 -18.94 7.09
C ASP A 300 -9.56 -19.92 7.19
N THR A 301 -8.40 -19.37 7.53
CA THR A 301 -7.12 -20.10 7.50
C THR A 301 -6.91 -21.02 8.69
N GLN A 302 -7.81 -21.03 9.67
CA GLN A 302 -7.69 -21.87 10.87
C GLN A 302 -8.91 -22.77 11.02
N ILE A 303 -8.67 -24.01 11.44
CA ILE A 303 -9.75 -24.91 11.85
C ILE A 303 -9.93 -24.71 13.35
N ASN A 304 -10.94 -23.92 13.72
CA ASN A 304 -11.26 -23.66 15.12
C ASN A 304 -12.27 -24.71 15.62
N SER A 305 -11.89 -25.42 16.70
CA SER A 305 -12.72 -26.43 17.38
C SER A 305 -13.81 -25.83 18.26
#